data_AF-A0A519RUL5-F1
#
_entry.id   AF-A0A519RUL5-F1
#
_cell.length_a   1.000
_cell.length_b   1.000
_cell.length_c   1.000
_cell.angle_alpha   90.00
_cell.angle_beta   90.00
_cell.angle_gamma   90.00
#
_symmetry.space_group_name_H-M   'P 1'
#
loop_
_entity.id
_entity.type
_entity.pdbx_description
1 polymer ?
#
loop_
_entity_poly.entity_id
_entity_poly.type
_entity_poly.pdbx_seq_one_letter_code
_entity_poly.pdbx_strand_id
1 'polypeptide(L)'
;MAVADCITLPYAATGAFSGLLTDYIAGLPALAPFYHRRPELAAFRGQLEEKKAAYPPAARQRLVADLRAQYAELGGEVPPAVAANLDLLARDTTFTVTTGHQLNLFTGPLYFVYKIVTAIKLSQQLKAEYPHYDFVPVYWLATEDHDFAEINHFQLFGKTLSWAGPGEGSLGGPVGRLPLTGLAEEILSQLPPEVPAAFKDAYAGSQTLSEATRRLTTNLFGAYGLV
;
A
#
# COMPACT_ATOMS: atom_id res chain seq x y z
N MET A 1 33.28 2.82 4.66
CA MET A 1 32.02 3.19 5.32
C MET A 1 31.99 2.47 6.66
N ALA A 2 31.97 3.21 7.78
CA ALA A 2 31.79 2.60 9.09
C ALA A 2 30.42 1.92 9.11
N VAL A 3 30.41 0.61 9.35
CA VAL A 3 29.18 -0.12 9.66
C VAL A 3 28.70 0.48 10.97
N ALA A 4 27.58 1.19 10.96
CA ALA A 4 26.98 1.66 12.20
C ALA A 4 26.74 0.42 13.08
N ASP A 5 27.27 0.42 14.31
CA ASP A 5 26.94 -0.60 15.31
C ASP A 5 25.44 -0.51 15.58
N CYS A 6 24.67 -1.30 14.84
CA CYS A 6 23.23 -1.34 14.95
C CYS A 6 22.87 -2.32 16.06
N ILE A 7 22.42 -1.80 17.19
CA ILE A 7 21.84 -2.61 18.25
C ILE A 7 20.42 -2.99 17.80
N THR A 8 20.22 -4.25 17.43
CA THR A 8 18.88 -4.78 17.16
C THR A 8 18.22 -5.20 18.47
N LEU A 9 17.06 -4.63 18.77
CA LEU A 9 16.23 -5.05 19.90
C LEU A 9 15.17 -6.07 19.44
N PRO A 10 15.02 -7.22 20.12
CA PRO A 10 13.92 -8.13 19.85
C PRO A 10 12.57 -7.44 20.08
N TYR A 11 11.57 -7.74 19.25
CA TYR A 11 10.21 -7.19 19.39
C TYR A 11 9.62 -7.39 20.79
N ALA A 12 9.86 -8.55 21.40
CA ALA A 12 9.40 -8.83 22.77
C ALA A 12 10.04 -7.90 23.82
N ALA A 13 11.28 -7.46 23.60
CA ALA A 13 12.01 -6.60 24.53
C ALA A 13 11.51 -5.14 24.49
N THR A 14 10.74 -4.74 23.47
CA THR A 14 10.20 -3.37 23.40
C THR A 14 8.97 -3.16 24.29
N GLY A 15 8.28 -4.23 24.69
CA GLY A 15 7.01 -4.16 25.42
C GLY A 15 5.85 -3.53 24.64
N ALA A 16 6.04 -3.22 23.36
CA ALA A 16 5.06 -2.47 22.55
C ALA A 16 4.09 -3.37 21.77
N PHE A 17 4.30 -4.69 21.77
CA PHE A 17 3.55 -5.64 20.95
C PHE A 17 2.81 -6.66 21.80
N SER A 18 1.68 -7.15 21.28
CA SER A 18 0.87 -8.18 21.95
C SER A 18 1.64 -9.50 22.07
N GLY A 19 1.31 -10.29 23.10
CA GLY A 19 1.86 -11.63 23.32
C GLY A 19 1.71 -12.51 22.08
N LEU A 20 0.53 -12.49 21.45
CA LEU A 20 0.27 -13.21 20.21
C LEU A 20 1.26 -12.89 19.09
N LEU A 21 1.58 -11.59 18.86
CA LEU A 21 2.52 -11.22 17.81
C LEU A 21 3.94 -11.71 18.15
N THR A 22 4.36 -11.52 19.40
CA THR A 22 5.70 -11.93 19.83
C THR A 22 5.86 -13.45 19.80
N ASP A 23 4.81 -14.20 20.14
CA ASP A 23 4.77 -15.67 20.08
C ASP A 23 4.80 -16.18 18.63
N TYR A 24 4.11 -15.47 17.73
CA TYR A 24 4.13 -15.77 16.30
C TYR A 24 5.53 -15.56 15.71
N ILE A 25 6.17 -14.43 16.02
CA ILE A 25 7.54 -14.14 15.58
C ILE A 25 8.52 -15.17 16.15
N ALA A 26 8.35 -15.57 17.43
CA ALA A 26 9.15 -16.61 18.07
C ALA A 26 8.91 -18.02 17.49
N GLY A 27 7.82 -18.23 16.74
CA GLY A 27 7.51 -19.51 16.11
C GLY A 27 6.99 -20.56 17.10
N LEU A 28 6.22 -20.14 18.10
CA LEU A 28 5.71 -21.08 19.11
C LEU A 28 4.83 -22.16 18.45
N PRO A 29 5.03 -23.46 18.78
CA PRO A 29 4.28 -24.57 18.16
C PRO A 29 2.77 -24.47 18.31
N ALA A 30 2.28 -23.86 19.40
CA ALA A 30 0.87 -23.64 19.65
C ALA A 30 0.19 -22.78 18.57
N LEU A 31 0.96 -21.94 17.86
CA LEU A 31 0.44 -21.08 16.80
C LEU A 31 0.52 -21.70 15.40
N ALA A 32 1.24 -22.81 15.23
CA ALA A 32 1.45 -23.45 13.93
C ALA A 32 0.14 -23.77 13.16
N PRO A 33 -0.98 -24.18 13.81
CA PRO A 33 -2.23 -24.43 13.09
C PRO A 33 -2.90 -23.18 12.48
N PHE A 34 -2.48 -21.97 12.86
CA PHE A 34 -3.14 -20.71 12.45
C PHE A 34 -2.46 -20.04 11.26
N TYR A 35 -1.34 -20.58 10.75
CA TYR A 35 -0.66 -20.05 9.58
C TYR A 35 -0.03 -21.16 8.76
N HIS A 36 0.11 -20.92 7.46
CA HIS A 36 0.62 -21.93 6.54
C HIS A 36 2.15 -21.96 6.47
N ARG A 37 2.79 -20.79 6.46
CA ARG A 37 4.25 -20.63 6.34
C ARG A 37 4.76 -19.52 7.27
N ARG A 38 5.97 -19.69 7.78
CA ARG A 38 6.65 -18.65 8.57
C ARG A 38 7.11 -17.49 7.70
N PRO A 39 7.28 -16.28 8.27
CA PRO A 39 7.74 -15.11 7.53
C PRO A 39 9.27 -15.13 7.33
N GLU A 40 9.77 -16.20 6.70
CA GLU A 40 11.19 -16.45 6.45
C GLU A 40 11.43 -16.51 4.94
N LEU A 41 12.55 -15.95 4.46
CA LEU A 41 12.84 -15.90 3.01
C LEU A 41 12.82 -17.29 2.35
N ALA A 42 13.38 -18.30 3.02
CA ALA A 42 13.39 -19.68 2.52
C ALA A 42 11.98 -20.29 2.38
N ALA A 43 11.02 -19.86 3.22
CA ALA A 43 9.66 -20.36 3.20
C ALA A 43 8.90 -19.92 1.93
N PHE A 44 9.34 -18.84 1.27
CA PHE A 44 8.72 -18.38 0.02
C PHE A 44 8.83 -19.42 -1.09
N ARG A 45 9.87 -20.26 -1.16
CA ARG A 45 9.95 -21.31 -2.18
C ARG A 45 8.68 -22.16 -2.28
N GLY A 46 8.18 -22.65 -1.14
CA GLY A 46 6.93 -23.41 -1.10
C GLY A 46 5.70 -22.57 -1.49
N GLN A 47 5.70 -21.28 -1.12
CA GLN A 47 4.64 -20.34 -1.48
C GLN A 47 4.58 -20.11 -2.99
N LEU A 48 5.73 -20.02 -3.66
CA LEU A 48 5.81 -19.77 -5.10
C LEU A 48 5.26 -20.97 -5.89
N GLU A 49 5.67 -22.18 -5.54
CA GLU A 49 5.17 -23.40 -6.20
C GLU A 49 3.65 -23.54 -6.06
N GLU A 50 3.13 -23.33 -4.86
CA GLU A 50 1.68 -23.40 -4.61
C GLU A 50 0.91 -22.33 -5.37
N LYS A 51 1.37 -21.07 -5.34
CA LYS A 51 0.71 -19.97 -6.04
C LYS A 51 0.80 -20.11 -7.56
N LYS A 52 1.91 -20.63 -8.08
CA LYS A 52 2.07 -20.92 -9.51
C LYS A 52 1.06 -21.96 -9.97
N ALA A 53 0.85 -23.02 -9.19
CA ALA A 53 -0.13 -24.06 -9.49
C ALA A 53 -1.58 -23.57 -9.41
N ALA A 54 -1.88 -22.63 -8.51
CA ALA A 54 -3.25 -22.18 -8.23
C ALA A 54 -3.73 -20.96 -9.04
N TYR A 55 -2.83 -20.18 -9.67
CA TYR A 55 -3.20 -18.91 -10.32
C TYR A 55 -3.19 -19.02 -11.86
N PRO A 56 -4.37 -19.16 -12.51
CA PRO A 56 -4.45 -19.50 -13.93
C PRO A 56 -4.08 -18.31 -14.84
N PRO A 57 -3.56 -18.56 -16.05
CA PRO A 57 -3.21 -17.51 -17.01
C PRO A 57 -4.37 -16.54 -17.32
N ALA A 58 -5.61 -17.04 -17.40
CA ALA A 58 -6.78 -16.19 -17.64
C ALA A 58 -7.04 -15.19 -16.51
N ALA A 59 -6.74 -15.53 -15.26
CA ALA A 59 -6.85 -14.60 -14.13
C ALA A 59 -5.77 -13.52 -14.19
N ARG A 60 -4.52 -13.88 -14.55
CA ARG A 60 -3.43 -12.92 -14.78
C ARG A 60 -3.79 -11.89 -15.83
N GLN A 61 -4.33 -12.33 -16.98
CA GLN A 61 -4.68 -11.42 -18.06
C GLN A 61 -5.80 -10.45 -17.66
N ARG A 62 -6.81 -10.92 -16.92
CA ARG A 62 -7.86 -10.03 -16.37
C ARG A 62 -7.28 -9.00 -15.42
N LEU A 63 -6.45 -9.43 -14.46
CA LEU A 63 -5.80 -8.52 -13.52
C LEU A 63 -4.99 -7.44 -14.24
N VAL A 64 -4.16 -7.81 -15.21
CA VAL A 64 -3.34 -6.85 -15.96
C VAL A 64 -4.19 -5.88 -16.77
N ALA A 65 -5.27 -6.37 -17.40
CA ALA A 65 -6.19 -5.52 -18.14
C ALA A 65 -6.88 -4.49 -17.23
N ASP A 66 -7.38 -4.93 -16.06
CA ASP A 66 -8.04 -4.06 -15.10
C ASP A 66 -7.09 -3.01 -14.52
N LEU A 67 -5.86 -3.40 -14.16
CA LEU A 67 -4.85 -2.47 -13.68
C LEU A 67 -4.47 -1.43 -14.75
N ARG A 68 -4.31 -1.83 -16.01
CA ARG A 68 -4.04 -0.88 -17.10
C ARG A 68 -5.18 0.10 -17.31
N ALA A 69 -6.43 -0.36 -17.23
CA ALA A 69 -7.60 0.51 -17.30
C ALA A 69 -7.58 1.53 -16.14
N GLN A 70 -7.31 1.08 -14.92
CA GLN A 70 -7.21 1.93 -13.73
C GLN A 70 -6.09 2.99 -13.84
N TYR A 71 -4.95 2.65 -14.44
CA TYR A 71 -3.89 3.63 -14.67
C TYR A 71 -4.23 4.60 -15.82
N ALA A 72 -4.94 4.14 -16.85
CA ALA A 72 -5.41 5.00 -17.94
C ALA A 72 -6.43 6.06 -17.47
N GLU A 73 -7.28 5.73 -16.49
CA GLU A 73 -8.22 6.68 -15.86
C GLU A 73 -7.54 7.90 -15.23
N LEU A 74 -6.26 7.79 -14.84
CA LEU A 74 -5.52 8.92 -14.26
C LEU A 74 -5.16 10.01 -15.29
N GLY A 75 -5.31 9.75 -16.59
CA GLY A 75 -5.13 10.75 -17.64
C GLY A 75 -3.70 11.26 -17.83
N GLY A 76 -2.69 10.54 -17.33
CA GLY A 76 -1.27 10.87 -17.40
C GLY A 76 -0.40 9.70 -17.83
N GLU A 77 0.90 9.95 -18.03
CA GLU A 77 1.86 8.89 -18.35
C GLU A 77 2.06 7.97 -17.14
N VAL A 78 1.94 6.66 -17.37
CA VAL A 78 2.23 5.65 -16.35
C VAL A 78 3.73 5.65 -16.09
N PRO A 79 4.20 5.77 -14.84
CA PRO A 79 5.63 5.75 -14.55
C PRO A 79 6.31 4.51 -15.17
N PRO A 80 7.50 4.65 -15.80
CA PRO A 80 8.12 3.54 -16.52
C PRO A 80 8.31 2.27 -15.69
N ALA A 81 8.65 2.41 -14.40
CA ALA A 81 8.81 1.27 -13.49
C ALA A 81 7.47 0.56 -13.20
N VAL A 82 6.37 1.31 -13.11
CA VAL A 82 5.01 0.74 -12.96
C VAL A 82 4.61 0.04 -14.24
N ALA A 83 4.80 0.67 -15.40
CA ALA A 83 4.50 0.07 -16.70
C ALA A 83 5.24 -1.26 -16.92
N ALA A 84 6.53 -1.31 -16.58
CA ALA A 84 7.32 -2.53 -16.61
C ALA A 84 6.75 -3.61 -15.67
N ASN A 85 6.33 -3.24 -14.45
CA ASN A 85 5.71 -4.19 -13.53
C ASN A 85 4.35 -4.70 -14.02
N LEU A 86 3.55 -3.87 -14.69
CA LEU A 86 2.31 -4.32 -15.35
C LEU A 86 2.60 -5.34 -16.47
N ASP A 87 3.72 -5.21 -17.20
CA ASP A 87 4.15 -6.21 -18.18
C ASP A 87 4.60 -7.52 -17.49
N LEU A 88 5.31 -7.42 -16.36
CA LEU A 88 5.76 -8.58 -15.59
C LEU A 88 4.58 -9.41 -15.06
N LEU A 89 3.53 -8.76 -14.54
CA LEU A 89 2.36 -9.44 -13.96
C LEU A 89 1.67 -10.43 -14.94
N ALA A 90 1.84 -10.24 -16.25
CA ALA A 90 1.32 -11.15 -17.27
C ALA A 90 2.08 -12.49 -17.33
N ARG A 91 3.29 -12.58 -16.79
CA ARG A 91 4.16 -13.78 -16.80
C ARG A 91 3.79 -14.74 -15.68
N ASP A 92 3.84 -16.04 -15.95
CA ASP A 92 3.55 -17.09 -14.96
C ASP A 92 4.63 -17.23 -13.87
N THR A 93 5.82 -16.66 -14.10
CA THR A 93 6.95 -16.56 -13.16
C THR A 93 6.92 -15.31 -12.29
N THR A 94 5.88 -14.46 -12.39
CA THR A 94 5.76 -13.24 -11.59
C THR A 94 4.76 -13.41 -10.45
N PHE A 95 5.14 -12.91 -9.27
CA PHE A 95 4.35 -12.92 -8.05
C PHE A 95 4.23 -11.50 -7.47
N THR A 96 3.27 -11.30 -6.58
CA THR A 96 3.07 -10.01 -5.92
C THR A 96 3.51 -10.07 -4.46
N VAL A 97 4.09 -8.97 -3.97
CA VAL A 97 4.19 -8.69 -2.54
C VAL A 97 3.14 -7.62 -2.25
N THR A 98 2.04 -8.03 -1.63
CA THR A 98 0.88 -7.16 -1.44
C THR A 98 0.79 -6.68 -0.01
N THR A 99 0.56 -5.39 0.16
CA THR A 99 0.14 -4.76 1.41
C THR A 99 -1.03 -3.84 1.13
N GLY A 100 -1.78 -3.45 2.16
CA GLY A 100 -2.90 -2.53 1.98
C GLY A 100 -3.18 -1.71 3.22
N HIS A 101 -3.99 -0.68 3.02
CA HIS A 101 -4.56 0.13 4.08
C HIS A 101 -5.77 0.92 3.56
N GLN A 102 -6.48 1.56 4.48
CA GLN A 102 -7.56 2.47 4.15
C GLN A 102 -7.02 3.75 3.50
N LEU A 103 -7.92 4.49 2.87
CA LEU A 103 -7.62 5.69 2.10
C LEU A 103 -7.52 6.92 3.02
N ASN A 104 -6.66 6.84 4.03
CA ASN A 104 -6.43 7.95 4.95
C ASN A 104 -6.03 9.21 4.19
N LEU A 105 -6.64 10.34 4.59
CA LEU A 105 -6.23 11.65 4.11
C LEU A 105 -4.73 11.87 4.34
N PHE A 106 -4.03 12.29 3.28
CA PHE A 106 -2.60 12.66 3.31
C PHE A 106 -1.70 11.55 3.88
N THR A 107 -2.03 10.28 3.58
CA THR A 107 -1.39 9.05 4.09
C THR A 107 -1.71 8.70 5.55
N GLY A 108 -2.30 9.63 6.32
CA GLY A 108 -2.61 9.44 7.73
C GLY A 108 -1.38 9.03 8.55
N PRO A 109 -1.39 7.86 9.21
CA PRO A 109 -0.28 7.43 10.04
C PRO A 109 0.93 6.96 9.22
N LEU A 110 2.14 7.13 9.77
CA LEU A 110 3.41 6.75 9.12
C LEU A 110 3.48 5.29 8.66
N TYR A 111 2.73 4.39 9.30
CA TYR A 111 2.72 2.99 8.90
C TYR A 111 2.09 2.76 7.51
N PHE A 112 1.31 3.71 6.97
CA PHE A 112 0.89 3.71 5.55
C PHE A 112 2.12 3.63 4.66
N VAL A 113 3.09 4.53 4.88
CA VAL A 113 4.35 4.59 4.14
C VAL A 113 5.22 3.37 4.45
N TYR A 114 5.36 2.99 5.72
CA TYR A 114 6.21 1.87 6.10
C TYR A 114 5.75 0.53 5.51
N LYS A 115 4.43 0.30 5.43
CA LYS A 115 3.86 -0.87 4.76
C LYS A 115 4.29 -0.93 3.29
N ILE A 116 4.11 0.16 2.55
CA ILE A 116 4.47 0.26 1.14
C ILE A 116 5.98 0.04 0.94
N VAL A 117 6.81 0.75 1.70
CA VAL A 117 8.28 0.61 1.63
C VAL A 117 8.72 -0.82 1.96
N THR A 118 8.04 -1.49 2.90
CA THR A 118 8.31 -2.89 3.24
C THR A 118 7.98 -3.82 2.07
N ALA A 119 6.84 -3.62 1.39
CA ALA A 119 6.48 -4.42 0.21
C ALA A 119 7.48 -4.23 -0.94
N ILE A 120 7.92 -2.99 -1.19
CA ILE A 120 8.95 -2.68 -2.19
C ILE A 120 10.27 -3.37 -1.85
N LYS A 121 10.76 -3.21 -0.62
CA LYS A 121 12.02 -3.82 -0.18
C LYS A 121 11.96 -5.35 -0.18
N LEU A 122 10.86 -5.93 0.27
CA LEU A 122 10.69 -7.38 0.25
C LEU A 122 10.65 -7.92 -1.18
N SER A 123 10.03 -7.20 -2.12
CA SER A 123 10.07 -7.57 -3.55
C SER A 123 11.51 -7.61 -4.10
N GLN A 124 12.33 -6.62 -3.74
CA GLN A 124 13.74 -6.56 -4.12
C GLN A 124 14.56 -7.71 -3.49
N GLN A 125 14.34 -7.98 -2.20
CA GLN A 125 15.00 -9.08 -1.49
C GLN A 125 14.64 -10.44 -2.09
N LEU A 126 13.37 -10.66 -2.40
CA LEU A 126 12.91 -11.89 -3.02
C LEU A 126 13.45 -12.04 -4.44
N LYS A 127 13.58 -10.96 -5.22
CA LYS A 127 14.22 -11.02 -6.54
C LYS A 127 15.69 -11.45 -6.45
N ALA A 128 16.42 -10.96 -5.44
CA ALA A 128 17.81 -11.35 -5.21
C ALA A 128 17.93 -12.83 -4.78
N GLU A 129 17.05 -13.29 -3.89
CA GLU A 129 17.02 -14.67 -3.41
C GLU A 129 16.55 -15.67 -4.49
N TYR A 130 15.60 -15.25 -5.34
CA TYR A 130 14.97 -16.08 -6.35
C TYR A 130 15.05 -15.43 -7.75
N PRO A 131 16.22 -15.41 -8.40
CA PRO A 131 16.47 -14.63 -9.61
C PRO A 131 15.66 -15.07 -10.84
N HIS A 132 15.15 -16.31 -10.84
CA HIS A 132 14.30 -16.85 -11.91
C HIS A 132 12.84 -16.37 -11.85
N TYR A 133 12.44 -15.73 -10.75
CA TYR A 133 11.10 -15.18 -10.55
C TYR A 133 11.17 -13.65 -10.49
N ASP A 134 10.02 -13.02 -10.72
CA ASP A 134 9.85 -11.58 -10.57
C ASP A 134 8.84 -11.28 -9.46
N PHE A 135 9.01 -10.17 -8.75
CA PHE A 135 8.21 -9.79 -7.60
C PHE A 135 7.75 -8.33 -7.74
N VAL A 136 6.44 -8.14 -7.86
CA VAL A 136 5.83 -6.82 -8.04
C VAL A 136 5.24 -6.35 -6.70
N PRO A 137 5.68 -5.19 -6.16
CA PRO A 137 5.04 -4.62 -4.98
C PRO A 137 3.67 -4.06 -5.37
N VAL A 138 2.63 -4.49 -4.66
CA VAL A 138 1.25 -4.07 -4.89
C VAL A 138 0.69 -3.39 -3.65
N TYR A 139 0.10 -2.21 -3.81
CA TYR A 139 -0.63 -1.54 -2.76
C TYR A 139 -2.14 -1.64 -2.96
N TRP A 140 -2.79 -2.45 -2.12
CA TRP A 140 -4.23 -2.59 -2.09
C TRP A 140 -4.87 -1.40 -1.37
N LEU A 141 -5.59 -0.58 -2.14
CA LEU A 141 -6.47 0.46 -1.60
C LEU A 141 -7.74 -0.21 -1.06
N ALA A 142 -8.01 -0.11 0.24
CA ALA A 142 -9.25 -0.62 0.84
C ALA A 142 -10.45 0.29 0.49
N THR A 143 -10.73 0.45 -0.80
CA THR A 143 -11.73 1.37 -1.33
C THR A 143 -13.15 1.02 -0.91
N GLU A 144 -13.39 -0.24 -0.56
CA GLU A 144 -14.69 -0.82 -0.20
C GLU A 144 -15.09 -0.63 1.28
N ASP A 145 -14.18 -0.11 2.10
CA ASP A 145 -14.45 0.16 3.51
C ASP A 145 -15.53 1.26 3.66
N HIS A 146 -16.18 1.33 4.81
CA HIS A 146 -17.21 2.30 5.15
C HIS A 146 -16.84 3.13 6.39
N ASP A 147 -15.70 2.87 7.03
CA ASP A 147 -15.25 3.65 8.18
C ASP A 147 -14.63 4.99 7.76
N PHE A 148 -15.50 5.98 7.53
CA PHE A 148 -15.07 7.34 7.24
C PHE A 148 -14.36 8.01 8.42
N ALA A 149 -14.76 7.70 9.66
CA ALA A 149 -14.21 8.37 10.84
C ALA A 149 -12.73 8.06 11.02
N GLU A 150 -12.29 6.87 10.62
CA GLU A 150 -10.87 6.50 10.62
C GLU A 150 -10.05 7.31 9.60
N ILE A 151 -10.62 7.62 8.43
CA ILE A 151 -9.87 8.19 7.31
C ILE A 151 -9.96 9.72 7.16
N ASN A 152 -10.92 10.37 7.80
CA ASN A 152 -11.29 11.76 7.52
C ASN A 152 -10.36 12.82 8.12
N HIS A 153 -9.25 12.43 8.75
CA HIS A 153 -8.38 13.35 9.44
C HIS A 153 -6.91 12.90 9.44
N PHE A 154 -6.01 13.84 9.72
CA PHE A 154 -4.59 13.56 9.91
C PHE A 154 -3.94 14.64 10.80
N GLN A 155 -2.76 14.32 11.35
CA GLN A 155 -1.97 15.25 12.14
C GLN A 155 -0.92 15.96 11.28
N LEU A 156 -0.91 17.29 11.32
CA LEU A 156 0.10 18.13 10.68
C LEU A 156 0.61 19.18 11.67
N PHE A 157 1.91 19.14 11.97
CA PHE A 157 2.59 20.10 12.87
C PHE A 157 1.85 20.32 14.22
N GLY A 158 1.38 19.23 14.82
CA GLY A 158 0.68 19.24 16.11
C GLY A 158 -0.80 19.65 16.03
N LYS A 159 -1.34 19.88 14.83
CA LYS A 159 -2.76 20.18 14.60
C LYS A 159 -3.45 19.01 13.92
N THR A 160 -4.70 18.77 14.30
CA THR A 160 -5.58 17.85 13.57
C THR A 160 -6.28 18.62 12.46
N LEU A 161 -6.13 18.14 11.22
CA LEU A 161 -6.90 18.61 10.08
C LEU A 161 -7.94 17.53 9.76
N SER A 162 -9.21 17.92 9.69
CA SER A 162 -10.35 17.03 9.49
C SER A 162 -11.25 17.53 8.37
N TRP A 163 -11.77 16.60 7.60
CA TRP A 163 -12.77 16.84 6.56
C TRP A 163 -14.12 16.28 7.02
N ALA A 164 -15.16 17.10 6.97
CA ALA A 164 -16.51 16.71 7.36
C ALA A 164 -17.14 15.70 6.40
N GLY A 165 -16.60 15.59 5.18
CA GLY A 165 -17.16 14.78 4.09
C GLY A 165 -17.98 15.63 3.11
N PRO A 166 -18.54 15.01 2.06
CA PRO A 166 -19.19 15.73 0.96
C PRO A 166 -20.59 16.30 1.27
N GLY A 167 -21.08 16.26 2.52
CA GLY A 167 -22.33 16.91 2.94
C GLY A 167 -23.15 16.15 4.02
N GLU A 168 -24.18 16.80 4.58
CA GLU A 168 -25.11 16.22 5.55
C GLU A 168 -26.13 15.30 4.85
N GLY A 169 -25.95 13.99 4.97
CA GLY A 169 -26.92 13.02 4.47
C GLY A 169 -26.30 11.68 4.10
N SER A 170 -25.72 11.00 5.10
CA SER A 170 -25.02 9.72 4.97
C SER A 170 -23.81 9.79 4.03
N LEU A 171 -22.65 9.43 4.55
CA LEU A 171 -21.52 8.95 3.76
C LEU A 171 -21.96 7.63 3.11
N GLY A 172 -22.82 7.74 2.10
CA GLY A 172 -23.55 6.62 1.52
C GLY A 172 -22.61 5.78 0.69
N GLY A 173 -22.20 4.63 1.24
CA GLY A 173 -21.42 3.64 0.53
C GLY A 173 -19.91 3.74 0.78
N PRO A 174 -19.12 3.07 -0.06
CA PRO A 174 -17.71 2.81 0.24
C PRO A 174 -16.84 4.06 0.11
N VAL A 175 -15.89 4.23 1.04
CA VAL A 175 -15.05 5.44 1.18
C VAL A 175 -14.30 5.79 -0.11
N GLY A 176 -13.94 4.79 -0.91
CA GLY A 176 -13.24 5.00 -2.17
C GLY A 176 -14.05 5.78 -3.21
N ARG A 177 -15.38 5.79 -3.13
CA ARG A 177 -16.27 6.49 -4.08
C ARG A 177 -16.67 7.88 -3.59
N LEU A 178 -16.22 8.29 -2.40
CA LEU A 178 -16.57 9.60 -1.86
C LEU A 178 -16.06 10.71 -2.78
N PRO A 179 -16.94 11.62 -3.22
CA PRO A 179 -16.51 12.82 -3.93
C PRO A 179 -15.77 13.75 -2.98
N LEU A 180 -14.79 14.50 -3.48
CA LEU A 180 -13.92 15.36 -2.67
C LEU A 180 -14.51 16.76 -2.37
N THR A 181 -15.84 16.90 -2.44
CA THR A 181 -16.55 18.16 -2.18
C THR A 181 -16.20 18.71 -0.79
N GLY A 182 -15.87 20.00 -0.70
CA GLY A 182 -15.51 20.68 0.56
C GLY A 182 -14.07 20.45 1.02
N LEU A 183 -13.35 19.44 0.49
CA LEU A 183 -11.99 19.12 0.92
C LEU A 183 -11.00 20.25 0.60
N ALA A 184 -11.20 20.97 -0.50
CA ALA A 184 -10.34 22.09 -0.87
C ALA A 184 -10.38 23.22 0.17
N GLU A 185 -11.59 23.59 0.59
CA GLU A 185 -11.85 24.64 1.56
C GLU A 185 -11.44 24.20 2.97
N GLU A 186 -11.78 22.97 3.36
CA GLU A 186 -11.55 22.46 4.71
C GLU A 186 -10.10 22.00 4.94
N ILE A 187 -9.40 21.51 3.92
CA ILE A 187 -8.05 20.96 4.07
C ILE A 187 -7.03 21.75 3.26
N LEU A 188 -7.20 21.84 1.93
CA LEU A 188 -6.13 22.35 1.05
C LEU A 188 -5.80 23.82 1.32
N SER A 189 -6.78 24.63 1.73
CA SER A 189 -6.60 26.04 2.10
C SER A 189 -5.76 26.24 3.36
N GLN A 190 -5.69 25.22 4.22
CA GLN A 190 -4.98 25.25 5.49
C GLN A 190 -3.54 24.68 5.40
N LEU A 191 -3.17 24.10 4.25
CA LEU A 191 -1.84 23.51 4.07
C LEU A 191 -0.77 24.60 4.01
N PRO A 192 0.27 24.53 4.85
CA PRO A 192 1.36 25.48 4.84
C PRO A 192 2.30 25.20 3.64
N PRO A 193 3.12 26.18 3.22
CA PRO A 193 3.90 26.09 1.98
C PRO A 193 4.99 25.01 1.99
N GLU A 194 5.36 24.48 3.17
CA GLU A 194 6.32 23.39 3.32
C GLU A 194 5.75 22.02 2.91
N VAL A 195 4.42 21.89 2.78
CA VAL A 195 3.79 20.65 2.32
C VAL A 195 4.13 20.45 0.83
N PRO A 196 4.73 19.31 0.44
CA PRO A 196 5.10 19.07 -0.95
C PRO A 196 3.89 19.16 -1.88
N ALA A 197 4.08 19.80 -3.05
CA ALA A 197 3.01 20.03 -4.03
C ALA A 197 2.26 18.75 -4.41
N ALA A 198 2.96 17.61 -4.49
CA ALA A 198 2.36 16.30 -4.78
C ALA A 198 1.17 15.94 -3.87
N PHE A 199 1.19 16.35 -2.59
CA PHE A 199 0.06 16.13 -1.69
C PHE A 199 -1.12 17.01 -2.07
N LYS A 200 -0.92 18.28 -2.36
CA LYS A 200 -1.99 19.19 -2.77
C LYS A 200 -2.57 18.79 -4.14
N ASP A 201 -1.70 18.55 -5.11
CA ASP A 201 -2.06 18.29 -6.50
C ASP A 201 -2.85 16.98 -6.65
N ALA A 202 -2.52 15.95 -5.85
CA ALA A 202 -3.23 14.67 -5.87
C ALA A 202 -4.72 14.82 -5.53
N TYR A 203 -5.08 15.62 -4.54
CA TYR A 203 -6.48 15.86 -4.16
C TYR A 203 -7.13 16.91 -5.05
N ALA A 204 -6.44 17.99 -5.41
CA ALA A 204 -6.99 19.05 -6.25
C ALA A 204 -7.34 18.56 -7.67
N GLY A 205 -6.59 17.61 -8.21
CA GLY A 205 -6.79 17.05 -9.54
C GLY A 205 -7.67 15.79 -9.59
N SER A 206 -8.39 15.46 -8.51
CA SER A 206 -9.16 14.22 -8.41
C SER A 206 -10.63 14.45 -8.12
N GLN A 207 -11.48 13.54 -8.59
CA GLN A 207 -12.91 13.55 -8.33
C GLN A 207 -13.29 12.74 -7.10
N THR A 208 -12.56 11.65 -6.84
CA THR A 208 -12.84 10.71 -5.74
C THR A 208 -11.64 10.49 -4.83
N LEU A 209 -11.90 9.99 -3.64
CA LEU A 209 -10.84 9.64 -2.70
C LEU A 209 -9.92 8.52 -3.22
N SER A 210 -10.46 7.55 -3.98
CA SER A 210 -9.64 6.52 -4.63
C SER A 210 -8.67 7.11 -5.63
N GLU A 211 -9.15 8.04 -6.46
CA GLU A 211 -8.33 8.70 -7.47
C GLU A 211 -7.22 9.53 -6.80
N ALA A 212 -7.56 10.34 -5.80
CA ALA A 212 -6.58 11.15 -5.07
C ALA A 212 -5.51 10.27 -4.40
N THR A 213 -5.95 9.18 -3.75
CA THR A 213 -5.03 8.26 -3.10
C THR A 213 -4.11 7.58 -4.12
N ARG A 214 -4.66 7.12 -5.26
CA ARG A 214 -3.88 6.50 -6.34
C ARG A 214 -2.87 7.48 -6.95
N ARG A 215 -3.27 8.74 -7.18
CA ARG A 215 -2.35 9.80 -7.67
C ARG A 215 -1.24 10.06 -6.66
N LEU A 216 -1.56 10.15 -5.38
CA LEU A 216 -0.57 10.40 -4.32
C LEU A 216 0.42 9.24 -4.20
N THR A 217 -0.06 7.99 -4.13
CA THR A 217 0.83 6.82 -4.04
C THR A 217 1.68 6.65 -5.30
N THR A 218 1.13 6.93 -6.49
CA THR A 218 1.88 6.90 -7.75
C THR A 218 2.99 7.96 -7.75
N ASN A 219 2.72 9.18 -7.28
CA ASN A 219 3.74 10.22 -7.17
C ASN A 219 4.85 9.85 -6.18
N LEU A 220 4.48 9.32 -5.01
CA LEU A 220 5.45 8.99 -3.96
C LEU A 220 6.28 7.74 -4.28
N PHE A 221 5.69 6.74 -4.94
CA PHE A 221 6.29 5.41 -5.04
C PHE A 221 6.34 4.82 -6.46
N GLY A 222 5.78 5.50 -7.47
CA GLY A 222 5.75 5.00 -8.84
C GLY A 222 7.14 4.82 -9.45
N ALA A 223 8.12 5.64 -9.05
CA ALA A 223 9.52 5.45 -9.45
C ALA A 223 10.13 4.12 -8.96
N TYR A 224 9.56 3.53 -7.91
CA TYR A 224 9.96 2.22 -7.36
C TYR A 224 9.08 1.07 -7.89
N GLY A 225 8.20 1.36 -8.87
CA GLY A 225 7.34 0.36 -9.49
C GLY A 225 6.19 -0.12 -8.60
N LEU A 226 5.76 0.65 -7.59
CA LEU A 226 4.56 0.31 -6.83
C LEU A 226 3.35 0.28 -7.77
N VAL A 227 2.68 -0.88 -7.82
CA VAL A 227 1.42 -1.07 -8.56
C VAL A 227 0.22 -0.82 -7.67
#